data_AF-A0A7Y8H8J5-F1
#
_entry.id   AF-A0A7Y8H8J5-F1
#
_cell.length_a   1.000
_cell.length_b   1.000
_cell.length_c   1.000
_cell.angle_alpha   90.00
_cell.angle_beta   90.00
_cell.angle_gamma   90.00
#
_symmetry.space_group_name_H-M   'P 1'
#
loop_
_entity.id
_entity.type
_entity.pdbx_description
1 polymer ?
#
loop_
_entity_poly.entity_id
_entity_poly.type
_entity_poly.pdbx_seq_one_letter_code
_entity_poly.pdbx_strand_id
1 'polypeptide(L)' 'MLNLRERLDIAKNDGRVIGILLGRDKEEHLIRGIIIEVYEDYCVLQPEGSSYYGFKTLIVPFNGIIFAGL' A
#
# COMPACT_ATOMS: atom_id res chain seq x y z
N MET A 1 -0.35 -20.50 2.58
CA MET A 1 0.12 -19.19 3.08
C MET A 1 0.01 -18.25 1.90
N LEU A 2 -0.78 -17.17 2.00
CA LEU A 2 -0.97 -16.27 0.86
C LEU A 2 0.28 -15.41 0.63
N ASN A 3 0.65 -15.20 -0.64
CA ASN A 3 1.74 -14.31 -1.01
C ASN A 3 1.31 -12.83 -0.87
N LEU A 4 2.28 -11.90 -0.90
CA LEU A 4 2.01 -10.47 -0.73
C LEU A 4 1.00 -9.91 -1.75
N ARG A 5 1.09 -10.35 -3.01
CA ARG A 5 0.18 -9.91 -4.08
C ARG A 5 -1.26 -10.33 -3.80
N GLU A 6 -1.48 -11.61 -3.49
CA GLU A 6 -2.81 -12.15 -3.13
C GLU A 6 -3.42 -11.39 -1.95
N ARG A 7 -2.59 -11.10 -0.94
CA ARG A 7 -2.96 -10.33 0.24
C ARG A 7 -3.40 -8.90 -0.10
N LEU A 8 -2.68 -8.22 -1.00
CA LEU A 8 -3.03 -6.88 -1.49
C LEU A 8 -4.27 -6.89 -2.39
N ASP A 9 -4.44 -7.92 -3.22
CA ASP A 9 -5.65 -8.09 -4.05
C ASP A 9 -6.90 -8.28 -3.21
N ILE A 10 -6.82 -9.05 -2.11
CA ILE A 10 -7.91 -9.15 -1.13
C ILE A 10 -8.20 -7.78 -0.52
N ALA A 11 -7.17 -7.06 -0.07
CA ALA A 11 -7.36 -5.73 0.52
C ALA A 11 -8.02 -4.72 -0.43
N LYS A 12 -7.63 -4.76 -1.72
CA LYS A 12 -8.25 -3.96 -2.79
C LYS A 12 -9.73 -4.30 -2.93
N ASN A 13 -10.06 -5.58 -3.03
CA ASN A 13 -11.44 -6.04 -3.23
C ASN A 13 -12.34 -5.73 -2.02
N ASP A 14 -11.80 -5.79 -0.81
CA ASP A 14 -12.50 -5.45 0.43
C ASP A 14 -12.69 -3.94 0.60
N GLY A 15 -11.91 -3.12 -0.11
CA GLY A 15 -11.89 -1.66 0.06
C GLY A 15 -11.43 -1.19 1.45
N ARG A 16 -10.72 -2.05 2.19
CA ARG A 16 -10.29 -1.77 3.57
C ARG A 16 -9.08 -0.85 3.60
N VAL A 17 -9.00 -0.04 4.65
CA VAL A 17 -7.78 0.73 4.97
C VAL A 17 -6.73 -0.23 5.51
N ILE A 18 -5.54 -0.19 4.93
CA ILE A 18 -4.38 -0.99 5.33
C ILE A 18 -3.22 -0.09 5.74
N GLY A 19 -2.34 -0.62 6.59
CA GLY A 19 -1.05 0.00 6.90
C GLY A 19 0.06 -0.67 6.09
N ILE A 20 0.81 0.11 5.32
CA ILE A 20 2.02 -0.35 4.62
C ILE A 20 3.23 0.30 5.27
N LEU A 21 4.16 -0.53 5.75
CA LEU A 21 5.48 -0.10 6.18
C LEU A 21 6.44 -0.14 4.99
N LEU A 22 6.97 1.02 4.61
CA LEU A 22 7.94 1.18 3.53
C LEU A 22 9.34 1.39 4.08
N GLY A 23 10.32 0.66 3.54
CA GLY A 23 11.73 0.88 3.83
C GLY A 23 12.42 1.68 2.74
N ARG A 24 13.05 2.81 3.09
CA ARG A 24 13.91 3.56 2.17
C ARG A 24 15.07 4.21 2.92
N ASP A 25 16.29 4.04 2.43
CA ASP A 25 17.48 4.77 2.89
C ASP A 25 17.72 4.73 4.43
N LYS A 26 17.43 3.59 5.06
CA LYS A 26 17.51 3.32 6.53
C LYS A 26 16.39 3.95 7.38
N GLU A 27 15.38 4.53 6.75
CA GLU A 27 14.16 5.00 7.39
C GLU A 27 12.97 4.11 7.04
N GLU A 28 12.07 3.94 8.01
CA GLU A 28 10.82 3.21 7.85
C GLU A 28 9.65 4.19 7.90
N HIS A 29 8.77 4.14 6.90
CA HIS A 29 7.60 4.99 6.81
C HIS A 29 6.32 4.16 6.82
N LEU A 30 5.47 4.37 7.82
CA LEU A 30 4.14 3.77 7.85
C LEU A 30 3.16 4.67 7.10
N ILE A 31 2.59 4.16 6.03
CA ILE A 31 1.54 4.83 5.25
C ILE A 31 0.24 4.04 5.42
N ARG A 32 -0.83 4.73 5.77
CA ARG A 32 -2.18 4.14 5.81
C ARG A 32 -2.98 4.58 4.61
N GLY A 33 -3.77 3.69 4.03
CA GLY A 33 -4.57 4.01 2.85
C GLY A 33 -5.34 2.81 2.31
N ILE A 34 -6.03 3.01 1.20
CA ILE A 34 -6.74 1.96 0.48
C ILE A 34 -5.97 1.57 -0.78
N ILE A 35 -5.93 0.28 -1.10
CA ILE A 35 -5.36 -0.18 -2.36
C ILE A 35 -6.41 0.01 -3.45
N ILE A 36 -6.03 0.73 -4.50
CA ILE A 36 -6.88 0.99 -5.67
C ILE A 36 -6.61 -0.04 -6.76
N GLU A 37 -5.34 -0.35 -7.00
CA GLU A 37 -4.91 -1.30 -8.04
C GLU A 37 -3.70 -2.12 -7.57
N VAL A 38 -3.57 -3.34 -8.09
CA VAL A 38 -2.47 -4.26 -7.82
C VAL A 38 -1.95 -4.76 -9.17
N TYR A 39 -0.66 -4.56 -9.40
CA TYR A 39 0.05 -4.98 -10.60
C TYR A 39 1.02 -6.13 -10.26
N GLU A 40 1.89 -6.47 -11.20
CA GLU A 40 2.82 -7.60 -11.04
C GLU A 40 3.87 -7.35 -9.95
N ASP A 41 4.40 -6.13 -9.87
CA ASP A 41 5.55 -5.75 -9.05
C ASP A 41 5.28 -4.50 -8.16
N TYR A 42 4.11 -3.88 -8.27
CA TYR A 42 3.71 -2.73 -7.45
C TYR A 42 2.19 -2.69 -7.21
N CYS A 43 1.76 -1.86 -6.25
CA CYS A 43 0.36 -1.49 -6.07
C CYS A 43 0.19 0.03 -6.08
N VAL A 44 -1.06 0.46 -6.31
CA VAL A 44 -1.46 1.86 -6.21
C VAL A 44 -2.23 2.03 -4.91
N LEU A 45 -1.68 2.84 -4.00
CA LEU A 45 -2.26 3.16 -2.71
C LEU A 45 -2.82 4.58 -2.74
N GLN A 46 -4.06 4.77 -2.32
CA GLN A 46 -4.58 6.09 -1.98
C GLN A 46 -4.39 6.32 -0.47
N PRO A 47 -3.51 7.23 -0.03
CA PRO A 47 -3.29 7.48 1.39
C PRO A 47 -4.53 8.04 2.08
N GLU A 48 -4.70 7.76 3.38
CA GLU A 48 -5.65 8.48 4.20
C GLU A 48 -5.31 9.98 4.20
N GLY A 49 -6.32 10.83 4.07
CA GLY A 49 -6.13 12.29 4.02
C GLY A 49 -5.60 12.85 2.71
N SER A 50 -5.49 12.04 1.65
CA SER A 50 -4.99 12.48 0.33
C SER A 50 -5.77 13.70 -0.24
N SER A 51 -7.09 13.76 0.01
CA SER A 51 -7.96 14.90 -0.34
C SER A 51 -7.58 16.22 0.34
N TYR A 52 -6.91 16.18 1.50
CA TYR A 52 -6.54 17.36 2.27
C TYR A 52 -5.21 17.97 1.80
N TYR A 53 -4.30 17.14 1.29
CA TYR A 53 -2.94 17.55 0.91
C TYR A 53 -2.70 17.63 -0.61
N GLY A 54 -3.71 17.34 -1.44
CA GLY A 54 -3.60 17.40 -2.90
C GLY A 54 -2.84 16.23 -3.54
N PHE A 55 -2.46 15.21 -2.75
CA PHE A 55 -1.90 13.97 -3.28
C PHE A 55 -3.05 13.08 -3.78
N LYS A 56 -2.90 12.49 -4.97
CA LYS A 56 -3.94 11.62 -5.52
C LYS A 56 -3.71 10.16 -5.13
N THR A 57 -2.55 9.62 -5.46
CA THR A 57 -2.20 8.21 -5.24
C THR A 57 -0.69 8.05 -5.14
N LEU A 58 -0.24 6.97 -4.51
CA LEU A 58 1.16 6.55 -4.42
C LEU A 58 1.34 5.24 -5.18
N ILE A 59 2.40 5.18 -5.99
CA ILE A 59 2.89 3.92 -6.55
C ILE A 59 3.81 3.31 -5.48
N VAL A 60 3.49 2.10 -5.05
CA VAL A 60 4.20 1.38 -4.00
C VAL A 60 4.79 0.09 -4.58
N PRO A 61 6.10 0.08 -4.87
CA PRO A 61 6.81 -1.13 -5.29
C PRO A 61 6.79 -2.21 -4.20
N PHE A 62 6.58 -3.47 -4.57
CA PHE A 62 6.53 -4.58 -3.60
C PHE A 62 7.84 -4.79 -2.86
N ASN A 63 8.98 -4.54 -3.52
CA ASN A 63 10.30 -4.64 -2.89
C ASN A 63 10.53 -3.59 -1.79
N GLY A 64 9.73 -2.52 -1.76
CA GLY A 64 9.75 -1.51 -0.69
C GLY A 64 8.85 -1.85 0.49
N ILE A 65 7.94 -2.83 0.35
CA ILE A 65 6.99 -3.20 1.40
C ILE A 65 7.67 -4.15 2.40
N ILE A 66 7.91 -3.64 3.60
CA ILE A 66 8.42 -4.44 4.73
C ILE A 66 7.26 -5.21 5.37
N PHE A 67 6.11 -4.57 5.51
CA PHE A 67 4.92 -5.16 6.13
C PHE A 67 3.64 -4.56 5.57
N ALA A 68 2.63 -5.41 5.35
CA ALA A 68 1.27 -5.00 5.08
C ALA A 68 0.38 -5.50 6.24
N GLY A 69 -0.08 -4.57 7.08
CA GLY A 69 -1.07 -4.80 8.13
C GLY A 69 -2.45 -4.90 7.50
N LEU A 70 -2.96 -6.12 7.42
CA LEU A 70 -4.21 -6.49 6.78
C LEU A 70 -5.21 -7.00 7.80
#